data_AF-A0A125W459-F1
#
_entry.id   AF-A0A125W459-F1
#
_cell.length_a   1.000
_cell.length_b   1.000
_cell.length_c   1.000
_cell.angle_alpha   90.00
_cell.angle_beta   90.00
_cell.angle_gamma   90.00
#
_symmetry.space_group_name_H-M   'P 1'
#
loop_
_entity.id
_entity.type
_entity.pdbx_description
1 polymer ?
#
loop_
_entity_poly.entity_id
_entity_poly.type
_entity_poly.pdbx_seq_one_letter_code
_entity_poly.pdbx_strand_id
1 'polypeptide(L)'
;MKQFNIELVRRDKVKVELDPEFFNEEWFAEFRHFFYDYETLEEIAEYITFNVVHNNETFIDGIGIPLRNGKRPYWLKKDEEVNEHVNVIYNSYDTEIEYE
;
A
#
# COMPACT_ATOMS: atom_id res chain seq x y z
N MET A 1 -21.05 1.69 -33.74
CA MET A 1 -20.97 1.62 -32.26
C MET A 1 -21.25 3.01 -31.72
N LYS A 2 -21.85 3.14 -30.53
CA LYS A 2 -22.07 4.43 -29.87
C LYS A 2 -21.00 4.63 -28.80
N GLN A 3 -20.54 5.87 -28.63
CA GLN A 3 -19.59 6.26 -27.60
C GLN A 3 -20.30 7.13 -26.57
N PHE A 4 -19.89 6.99 -25.31
CA PHE A 4 -20.33 7.81 -24.19
C PHE A 4 -19.08 8.23 -23.43
N ASN A 5 -19.02 9.49 -23.05
CA ASN A 5 -18.00 9.99 -22.13
C ASN A 5 -18.60 9.89 -20.73
N ILE A 6 -17.85 9.27 -19.83
CA ILE A 6 -18.23 9.11 -18.43
C ILE A 6 -17.04 9.59 -17.62
N GLU A 7 -17.29 10.49 -16.67
CA GLU A 7 -16.31 10.91 -15.67
C GLU A 7 -16.61 10.17 -14.37
N LEU A 8 -15.58 9.70 -13.67
CA LEU A 8 -15.74 8.94 -12.42
C LEU A 8 -14.75 9.44 -11.37
N VAL A 9 -15.27 9.70 -10.17
CA VAL A 9 -14.49 10.04 -8.99
C VAL A 9 -14.60 8.90 -7.97
N ARG A 10 -13.46 8.39 -7.52
CA ARG A 10 -13.35 7.31 -6.52
C ARG A 10 -12.66 7.85 -5.27
N ARG A 11 -13.23 7.61 -4.08
CA ARG A 11 -12.66 7.98 -2.79
C ARG A 11 -12.54 6.73 -1.91
N ASP A 12 -11.30 6.32 -1.65
CA ASP A 12 -10.98 5.18 -0.78
C ASP A 12 -10.54 5.67 0.61
N LYS A 13 -11.02 4.99 1.66
CA LYS A 13 -10.59 5.24 3.04
C LYS A 13 -9.52 4.22 3.41
N VAL A 14 -8.29 4.70 3.59
CA VAL A 14 -7.11 3.88 3.84
C VAL A 14 -6.38 4.41 5.06
N LYS A 15 -5.87 3.52 5.90
CA LYS A 15 -4.87 3.84 6.91
C LYS A 15 -3.67 2.92 6.74
N VAL A 16 -2.48 3.49 6.84
CA VAL A 16 -1.23 2.76 6.84
C VAL A 16 -0.55 3.01 8.19
N GLU A 17 -0.12 1.93 8.82
CA GLU A 17 0.63 1.95 10.08
C GLU A 17 2.04 1.43 9.78
N LEU A 18 3.04 2.23 10.12
CA LEU A 18 4.45 1.95 9.88
C LEU A 18 5.20 2.01 11.21
N ASP A 19 6.12 1.07 11.42
CA ASP A 19 7.02 1.05 12.58
C ASP A 19 8.23 1.98 12.33
N PRO A 20 8.32 3.14 13.00
CA PRO A 20 9.41 4.10 12.78
C PRO A 20 10.78 3.56 13.20
N GLU A 21 10.88 2.53 14.05
CA GLU A 21 12.16 1.95 14.43
C GLU A 21 12.75 1.08 13.30
N PHE A 22 11.88 0.43 12.53
CA PHE A 22 12.25 -0.32 11.33
C PHE A 22 12.59 0.63 10.17
N PHE A 23 11.74 1.62 9.91
CA PHE A 23 11.92 2.62 8.85
C PHE A 23 12.84 3.77 9.31
N ASN A 24 14.07 3.41 9.67
CA ASN A 24 15.10 4.34 10.11
C ASN A 24 15.95 4.87 8.95
N GLU A 25 16.92 5.74 9.25
CA GLU A 25 17.79 6.38 8.25
C GLU A 25 18.57 5.38 7.38
N GLU A 26 19.01 4.24 7.94
CA GLU A 26 19.73 3.19 7.21
C GLU A 26 18.80 2.51 6.19
N TRP A 27 17.59 2.15 6.63
CA TRP A 27 16.57 1.58 5.74
C TRP A 27 16.24 2.53 4.60
N PHE A 28 16.04 3.82 4.90
CA PHE A 28 15.75 4.83 3.90
C PHE A 28 16.90 5.01 2.90
N ALA A 29 18.15 4.99 3.37
CA ALA A 29 19.32 5.08 2.50
C ALA A 29 19.42 3.88 1.54
N GLU A 30 19.15 2.66 2.03
CA GLU A 30 19.13 1.46 1.20
C GLU A 30 17.96 1.49 0.20
N PHE A 31 16.76 1.85 0.67
CA PHE A 31 15.58 1.95 -0.18
C PHE A 31 15.80 2.92 -1.35
N ARG A 32 16.34 4.11 -1.07
CA ARG A 32 16.66 5.10 -2.12
C ARG A 32 17.73 4.64 -3.10
N HIS A 33 18.65 3.78 -2.67
CA HIS A 33 19.69 3.26 -3.54
C HIS A 33 19.13 2.34 -4.63
N PHE A 34 18.07 1.58 -4.33
CA PHE A 34 17.51 0.56 -5.23
C PHE A 34 16.17 0.92 -5.85
N PHE A 35 15.36 1.74 -5.17
CA PHE A 35 13.96 1.98 -5.51
C PHE A 35 13.71 3.46 -5.85
N TYR A 36 13.10 4.22 -4.94
CA TYR A 36 12.67 5.60 -5.15
C TYR A 36 13.32 6.55 -4.13
N ASP A 37 13.47 7.82 -4.50
CA ASP A 37 14.09 8.88 -3.70
C ASP A 37 13.15 9.40 -2.59
N TYR A 38 12.64 8.50 -1.74
CA TYR A 38 11.78 8.85 -0.59
C TYR A 38 12.61 9.07 0.67
N GLU A 39 12.19 10.04 1.49
CA GLU A 39 12.89 10.45 2.70
C GLU A 39 12.03 10.40 3.96
N THR A 40 10.72 10.21 3.79
CA THR A 40 9.75 10.30 4.89
C THR A 40 8.81 9.10 4.97
N LEU A 41 8.29 8.85 6.16
CA LEU A 41 7.26 7.81 6.38
C LEU A 41 5.97 8.11 5.62
N GLU A 42 5.65 9.38 5.39
CA GLU A 42 4.46 9.81 4.65
C GLU A 42 4.55 9.36 3.19
N GLU A 43 5.69 9.57 2.53
CA GLU A 43 5.94 9.10 1.16
C GLU A 43 5.89 7.57 1.05
N ILE A 44 6.43 6.85 2.05
CA ILE A 44 6.33 5.39 2.12
C ILE A 44 4.86 4.96 2.27
N ALA A 45 4.09 5.62 3.12
CA ALA A 45 2.67 5.34 3.30
C ALA A 45 1.85 5.59 2.02
N GLU A 46 2.14 6.67 1.28
CA GLU A 46 1.53 6.95 -0.02
C GLU A 46 1.88 5.89 -1.06
N TYR A 47 3.16 5.52 -1.16
CA TYR A 47 3.63 4.48 -2.08
C TYR A 47 2.97 3.11 -1.78
N ILE A 48 2.89 2.73 -0.51
CA ILE A 48 2.19 1.52 -0.08
C ILE A 48 0.71 1.61 -0.45
N THR A 49 0.06 2.73 -0.16
CA THR A 49 -1.36 2.93 -0.46
C THR A 49 -1.65 2.81 -1.95
N PHE A 50 -0.83 3.44 -2.79
CA PHE A 50 -0.96 3.37 -4.23
C PHE A 50 -0.88 1.92 -4.73
N ASN A 51 0.14 1.17 -4.34
CA ASN A 51 0.29 -0.22 -4.81
C ASN A 51 -0.83 -1.14 -4.30
N VAL A 52 -1.26 -0.95 -3.06
CA VAL A 52 -2.37 -1.74 -2.50
C VAL A 52 -3.70 -1.44 -3.17
N VAL A 53 -4.06 -0.17 -3.32
CA VAL A 53 -5.42 0.25 -3.66
C VAL A 53 -5.61 0.41 -5.15
N HIS A 54 -4.61 0.98 -5.83
CA HIS A 54 -4.63 1.24 -7.26
C HIS A 54 -4.15 0.02 -8.05
N ASN A 55 -2.95 -0.50 -7.73
CA ASN A 55 -2.38 -1.63 -8.46
C ASN A 55 -2.92 -3.00 -7.99
N ASN A 56 -3.60 -3.05 -6.84
CA ASN A 56 -4.08 -4.28 -6.21
C ASN A 56 -2.93 -5.30 -5.97
N GLU A 57 -1.76 -4.78 -5.60
CA GLU A 57 -0.58 -5.59 -5.37
C GLU A 57 -0.63 -6.31 -4.01
N THR A 58 -0.16 -7.55 -4.02
CA THR A 58 -0.01 -8.39 -2.83
C THR A 58 1.40 -8.34 -2.26
N PHE A 59 2.40 -8.03 -3.09
CA PHE A 59 3.80 -7.81 -2.73
C PHE A 59 4.22 -6.46 -3.32
N ILE A 60 4.88 -5.63 -2.52
CA ILE A 60 5.29 -4.27 -2.90
C ILE A 60 6.81 -4.22 -2.93
N ASP A 61 7.39 -3.86 -4.06
CA ASP A 61 8.85 -3.77 -4.21
C ASP A 61 9.47 -2.83 -3.17
N GLY A 62 10.52 -3.32 -2.50
CA GLY A 62 11.22 -2.62 -1.41
C GLY A 62 10.51 -2.62 -0.06
N ILE A 63 9.24 -3.03 0.01
CA ILE A 63 8.45 -3.10 1.25
C ILE A 63 8.14 -4.54 1.66
N GLY A 64 7.91 -5.43 0.69
CA GLY A 64 7.45 -6.80 0.93
C GLY A 64 5.93 -6.92 1.04
N ILE A 65 5.46 -7.90 1.82
CA ILE A 65 4.03 -8.18 1.97
C ILE A 65 3.52 -7.61 3.29
N PRO A 66 2.69 -6.55 3.29
CA PRO A 66 2.19 -5.95 4.53
C PRO A 66 1.13 -6.81 5.21
N LEU A 67 0.94 -6.59 6.51
CA LEU A 67 -0.23 -7.06 7.22
C LEU A 67 -1.50 -6.39 6.69
N ARG A 68 -2.63 -7.10 6.80
CA ARG A 68 -3.97 -6.60 6.44
C ARG A 68 -4.84 -6.59 7.68
N ASN A 69 -5.23 -5.41 8.15
CA ASN A 69 -6.00 -5.24 9.39
C ASN A 69 -5.35 -5.97 10.59
N GLY A 70 -4.03 -5.81 10.73
CA GLY A 70 -3.22 -6.39 11.81
C GLY A 70 -3.01 -7.90 11.71
N LYS A 71 -3.31 -8.51 10.56
CA LYS A 71 -3.22 -9.97 10.37
C LYS A 71 -2.40 -10.32 9.14
N ARG A 72 -1.72 -11.46 9.23
CA ARG A 72 -1.12 -12.13 8.07
C ARG A 72 -2.20 -12.37 7.02
N PRO A 73 -1.98 -11.98 5.76
CA PRO A 73 -2.94 -12.25 4.69
C PRO A 73 -3.25 -13.74 4.54
N TYR A 74 -4.53 -14.08 4.38
CA TYR A 74 -4.99 -15.48 4.34
C TYR A 74 -4.51 -16.26 3.13
N TRP A 75 -4.10 -15.57 2.06
CA TRP A 75 -3.63 -16.18 0.82
C TRP A 75 -2.18 -16.67 0.89
N LEU A 76 -1.44 -16.27 1.91
CA LEU A 76 -0.05 -16.67 2.07
C LEU A 76 0.07 -18.04 2.73
N LYS A 77 1.05 -18.82 2.28
CA LYS A 77 1.47 -20.05 2.96
C LYS A 77 2.14 -19.71 4.29
N LYS A 78 2.30 -20.68 5.18
CA LYS A 78 2.86 -20.42 6.53
C LYS A 78 4.33 -20.00 6.52
N ASP A 79 5.06 -20.43 5.50
CA ASP A 79 6.50 -20.27 5.33
C ASP A 79 6.90 -19.00 4.56
N GLU A 80 5.96 -18.29 3.95
CA GLU A 80 6.25 -17.04 3.25
C GLU A 80 6.50 -15.90 4.24
N GLU A 81 7.42 -14.99 3.95
CA GLU A 81 7.66 -13.84 4.83
C GLU A 81 6.61 -12.75 4.64
N VAL A 82 6.26 -12.09 5.74
CA VAL A 82 5.46 -10.86 5.76
C VAL A 82 6.27 -9.79 6.45
N ASN A 83 6.10 -8.56 6.00
CA ASN A 83 6.65 -7.42 6.71
C ASN A 83 5.71 -7.05 7.86
N GLU A 84 6.04 -7.49 9.07
CA GLU A 84 5.26 -7.24 10.29
C GLU A 84 5.32 -5.77 10.75
N HIS A 85 6.26 -4.98 10.20
CA HIS A 85 6.43 -3.55 10.48
C HIS A 85 5.51 -2.65 9.65
N VAL A 86 4.70 -3.25 8.75
CA VAL A 86 3.74 -2.54 7.91
C VAL A 86 2.36 -3.17 8.06
N ASN A 87 1.36 -2.36 8.39
CA ASN A 87 -0.03 -2.76 8.38
C ASN A 87 -0.87 -1.80 7.53
N VAL A 88 -1.73 -2.38 6.67
CA VAL A 88 -2.66 -1.62 5.84
C VAL A 88 -4.09 -1.98 6.23
N ILE A 89 -4.84 -0.95 6.61
CA ILE A 89 -6.26 -1.02 6.94
C ILE A 89 -7.02 -0.41 5.77
N TYR A 90 -7.61 -1.27 4.95
CA TYR A 90 -8.33 -0.89 3.75
C TYR A 90 -9.48 -1.86 3.51
N ASN A 91 -10.65 -1.30 3.18
CA ASN A 91 -11.83 -2.05 2.79
C ASN A 91 -12.37 -1.51 1.46
N SER A 92 -12.17 -2.25 0.38
CA SER A 92 -12.68 -1.90 -0.96
C SER A 92 -14.21 -1.77 -1.05
N TYR A 93 -14.95 -2.29 -0.07
CA TYR A 93 -16.41 -2.14 -0.01
C TYR A 93 -16.86 -0.84 0.69
N ASP A 94 -15.95 -0.09 1.30
CA ASP A 94 -16.20 1.23 1.90
C ASP A 94 -15.74 2.37 0.96
N THR A 95 -15.58 2.06 -0.33
CA THR A 95 -15.21 3.02 -1.36
C THR A 95 -16.43 3.80 -1.84
N GLU A 96 -16.31 5.12 -1.88
CA GLU A 96 -17.33 6.03 -2.42
C GLU A 96 -17.03 6.29 -3.91
N ILE A 97 -18.05 6.13 -4.77
CA ILE A 97 -17.94 6.31 -6.22
C ILE A 97 -19.03 7.27 -6.70
N GLU A 98 -18.63 8.33 -7.40
CA GLU A 98 -19.49 9.31 -8.08
C GLU A 98 -19.20 9.27 -9.59
N TYR A 99 -20.25 9.38 -10.42
CA TYR A 99 -20.09 9.45 -11.88
C TYR A 99 -21.12 10.41 -12.51
N GLU A 100 -20.72 11.10 -13.58
CA GLU A 100 -21.54 12.03 -14.37
C GLU A 100 -21.78 11.53 -15.80
#